data_AF-A0A1F7PUW9-F1
#
_entry.id   AF-A0A1F7PUW9-F1
#
_cell.length_a   1.000
_cell.length_b   1.000
_cell.length_c   1.000
_cell.angle_alpha   90.00
_cell.angle_beta   90.00
_cell.angle_gamma   90.00
#
_symmetry.space_group_name_H-M   'P 1'
#
loop_
_entity.id
_entity.type
_entity.pdbx_description
1 polymer ?
#
loop_
_entity_poly.entity_id
_entity_poly.type
_entity_poly.pdbx_seq_one_letter_code
_entity_poly.pdbx_strand_id
1 'polypeptide(L)'
;MFPGLAGAVTLEHAPASPICLGAAAPAPCKGGEPSLSSYPVDYHLSGALGATDIVTGAQLLLHLWDDKGHGDGSEKIDIALGERLLVHNADVQHEVVIELSDLSMLDDGHLGITLTARKGDFFFGGSTLTLSVEPGAPLSSFVMTGALASVATVPAPAPLVLLGLGLAVLAWRRRADRSPLRRR
;
A
#
# COMPACT_ATOMS: atom_id res chain seq x y z
N MET A 1 -15.44 -12.22 -12.72
CA MET A 1 -14.75 -12.25 -11.41
C MET A 1 -13.27 -12.23 -11.72
N PHE A 2 -12.61 -11.08 -11.56
CA PHE A 2 -11.16 -10.99 -11.79
C PHE A 2 -10.47 -11.60 -10.57
N PRO A 3 -9.52 -12.54 -10.74
CA PRO A 3 -8.70 -12.99 -9.62
C PRO A 3 -7.96 -11.79 -9.03
N GLY A 4 -7.83 -11.74 -7.71
CA GLY A 4 -7.17 -10.62 -7.04
C GLY A 4 -5.74 -10.42 -7.53
N LEU A 5 -5.35 -9.17 -7.74
CA LEU A 5 -4.02 -8.80 -8.22
C LEU A 5 -3.07 -8.66 -7.03
N ALA A 6 -2.03 -9.48 -6.99
CA ALA A 6 -0.89 -9.26 -6.10
C ALA A 6 0.16 -8.44 -6.86
N GLY A 7 0.64 -7.34 -6.28
CA GLY A 7 1.74 -6.56 -6.84
C GLY A 7 1.49 -5.05 -6.88
N ALA A 8 2.15 -4.36 -7.81
CA ALA A 8 2.02 -2.93 -7.99
C ALA A 8 1.00 -2.59 -9.08
N VAL A 9 0.06 -1.70 -8.78
CA VAL A 9 -0.89 -1.12 -9.74
C VAL A 9 -0.53 0.35 -9.94
N THR A 10 -0.35 0.77 -11.19
CA THR A 10 0.03 2.14 -11.51
C THR A 10 -1.08 2.84 -12.29
N LEU A 11 -1.38 4.07 -11.89
CA LEU A 11 -2.37 4.94 -12.51
C LEU A 11 -1.70 6.27 -12.87
N GLU A 12 -1.94 6.74 -14.09
CA GLU A 12 -1.38 7.98 -14.59
C GLU A 12 -2.49 9.00 -14.78
N HIS A 13 -2.18 10.25 -14.45
CA HIS A 13 -3.00 11.41 -14.75
C HIS A 13 -2.13 12.40 -15.50
N ALA A 14 -2.50 12.73 -16.73
CA ALA A 14 -1.80 13.74 -17.53
C ALA A 14 -2.81 14.67 -18.19
N PRO A 15 -2.70 15.99 -17.98
CA PRO A 15 -3.51 16.97 -18.69
C PRO A 15 -3.12 16.98 -20.18
N ALA A 16 -4.03 17.43 -21.06
CA ALA A 16 -3.77 17.54 -22.50
C ALA A 16 -2.60 18.48 -22.84
N SER A 17 -2.31 19.42 -21.95
CA SER A 17 -1.16 20.32 -21.97
C SER A 17 -0.75 20.66 -20.53
N PRO A 18 0.52 21.02 -20.26
CA PRO A 18 0.94 21.40 -18.91
C PRO A 18 0.08 22.52 -18.33
N ILE A 19 -0.33 22.38 -17.08
CA ILE A 19 -1.17 23.34 -16.37
C ILE A 19 -0.28 24.34 -15.64
N CYS A 20 -0.47 25.63 -15.89
CA CYS A 20 0.22 26.72 -15.20
C CYS A 20 -0.45 26.97 -13.83
N LEU A 21 0.31 26.83 -12.76
CA LEU A 21 -0.09 27.11 -11.38
C LEU A 21 0.74 28.28 -10.85
N GLY A 22 0.08 29.24 -10.17
CA GLY A 22 0.73 30.47 -9.72
C GLY A 22 0.10 31.06 -8.48
N ALA A 23 0.92 31.48 -7.52
CA ALA A 23 0.43 32.06 -6.26
C ALA A 23 -0.26 33.43 -6.45
N ALA A 24 0.08 34.12 -7.54
CA ALA A 24 -0.53 35.39 -7.94
C ALA A 24 -1.66 35.21 -8.97
N ALA A 25 -2.21 34.00 -9.10
CA ALA A 25 -3.31 33.71 -10.01
C ALA A 25 -4.45 34.74 -9.88
N PRO A 26 -5.04 35.20 -11.00
CA PRO A 26 -4.89 34.65 -12.35
C PRO A 26 -3.77 35.32 -13.19
N ALA A 27 -2.68 35.82 -12.59
CA ALA A 27 -1.54 36.31 -13.36
C ALA A 27 -0.99 35.22 -14.30
N PRO A 28 -0.66 35.53 -15.57
CA PRO A 28 -0.13 34.53 -16.49
C PRO A 28 1.29 34.11 -16.11
N CYS A 29 1.59 32.80 -16.18
CA CYS A 29 2.99 32.34 -16.21
C CYS A 29 3.71 32.99 -17.41
N LYS A 30 5.01 33.29 -17.31
CA LYS A 30 5.87 34.01 -18.30
C LYS A 30 5.33 34.06 -19.76
N GLY A 31 4.35 34.93 -20.01
CA GLY A 31 3.83 35.29 -21.34
C GLY A 31 2.73 34.42 -21.94
N GLY A 32 2.03 33.58 -21.18
CA GLY A 32 0.98 32.67 -21.69
C GLY A 32 -0.43 32.92 -21.13
N GLU A 33 -1.17 31.82 -20.98
CA GLU A 33 -2.52 31.73 -20.37
C GLU A 33 -2.51 32.08 -18.86
N PRO A 34 -3.64 32.53 -18.28
CA PRO A 34 -3.73 32.82 -16.85
C PRO A 34 -3.45 31.58 -16.00
N SER A 35 -2.69 31.77 -14.91
CA SER A 35 -2.44 30.70 -13.95
C SER A 35 -3.67 30.35 -13.13
N LEU A 36 -3.68 29.12 -12.61
CA LEU A 36 -4.60 28.70 -11.56
C LEU A 36 -3.91 28.81 -10.20
N SER A 37 -4.63 29.17 -9.15
CA SER A 37 -4.10 29.10 -7.78
C SER A 37 -4.09 27.65 -7.25
N SER A 38 -4.99 26.82 -7.77
CA SER A 38 -5.15 25.42 -7.38
C SER A 38 -5.62 24.54 -8.53
N TYR A 39 -5.24 23.27 -8.52
CA TYR A 39 -5.66 22.28 -9.50
C TYR A 39 -5.98 20.93 -8.83
N PRO A 40 -7.18 20.37 -9.03
CA PRO A 40 -7.52 19.04 -8.56
C PRO A 40 -6.98 17.98 -9.52
N VAL A 41 -6.52 16.87 -8.95
CA VAL A 41 -6.15 15.66 -9.68
C VAL A 41 -6.87 14.49 -9.03
N ASP A 42 -7.66 13.78 -9.83
CA ASP A 42 -8.53 12.71 -9.37
C ASP A 42 -8.11 11.38 -9.99
N TYR A 43 -8.03 10.35 -9.13
CA TYR A 43 -7.76 8.97 -9.51
C TYR A 43 -8.96 8.09 -9.19
N HIS A 44 -9.46 7.40 -10.22
CA HIS A 44 -10.47 6.36 -10.06
C HIS A 44 -9.82 4.98 -10.08
N LEU A 45 -9.96 4.25 -8.98
CA LEU A 45 -9.44 2.89 -8.78
C LEU A 45 -10.39 1.82 -9.35
N SER A 46 -11.58 2.23 -9.76
CA SER A 46 -12.59 1.35 -10.34
C SER A 46 -12.04 0.65 -11.59
N GLY A 47 -11.94 -0.67 -11.53
CA GLY A 47 -11.40 -1.50 -12.62
C GLY A 47 -9.88 -1.68 -12.61
N ALA A 48 -9.14 -0.92 -11.79
CA ALA A 48 -7.72 -1.12 -11.56
C ALA A 48 -7.44 -2.13 -10.44
N LEU A 49 -8.37 -2.26 -9.49
CA LEU A 49 -8.33 -3.20 -8.38
C LEU A 49 -9.42 -4.27 -8.53
N GLY A 50 -9.12 -5.50 -8.13
CA GLY A 50 -10.10 -6.55 -7.95
C GLY A 50 -11.06 -6.26 -6.79
N ALA A 51 -12.25 -6.84 -6.82
CA ALA A 51 -13.29 -6.59 -5.82
C ALA A 51 -12.92 -6.99 -4.38
N THR A 52 -11.89 -7.82 -4.22
CA THR A 52 -11.37 -8.27 -2.92
C THR A 52 -9.96 -7.79 -2.66
N ASP A 53 -9.38 -6.95 -3.53
CA ASP A 53 -7.99 -6.52 -3.39
C ASP A 53 -7.85 -5.52 -2.24
N ILE A 54 -6.77 -5.66 -1.48
CA ILE A 54 -6.44 -4.82 -0.33
C ILE A 54 -5.22 -3.98 -0.71
N VAL A 55 -5.38 -2.66 -0.69
CA VAL A 55 -4.25 -1.73 -0.86
C VAL A 55 -3.44 -1.69 0.43
N THR A 56 -2.16 -2.04 0.35
CA THR A 56 -1.23 -2.10 1.49
C THR A 56 -0.23 -0.95 1.50
N GLY A 57 -0.10 -0.21 0.41
CA GLY A 57 0.74 0.99 0.32
C GLY A 57 0.38 1.83 -0.90
N ALA A 58 0.73 3.11 -0.88
CA ALA A 58 0.56 3.99 -2.02
C ALA A 58 1.66 5.06 -2.08
N GLN A 59 2.11 5.36 -3.29
CA GLN A 59 3.11 6.37 -3.59
C GLN A 59 2.61 7.23 -4.75
N LEU A 60 2.74 8.54 -4.60
CA LEU A 60 2.38 9.52 -5.61
C LEU A 60 3.64 10.24 -6.09
N LEU A 61 3.86 10.24 -7.40
CA LEU A 61 4.88 11.01 -8.08
C LEU A 61 4.20 12.14 -8.86
N LEU A 62 4.63 13.38 -8.64
CA LEU A 62 4.18 14.56 -9.39
C LEU A 62 5.29 15.04 -10.30
N HIS A 63 4.97 15.33 -11.56
CA HIS A 63 5.88 15.96 -12.51
C HIS A 63 5.58 17.46 -12.55
N LEU A 64 6.48 18.25 -11.97
CA LEU A 64 6.33 19.70 -11.83
C LEU A 64 7.55 20.39 -12.45
N TRP A 65 7.35 21.40 -13.28
CA TRP A 65 8.46 22.16 -13.87
C TRP A 65 8.40 23.61 -13.43
N ASP A 66 9.50 24.11 -12.89
CA ASP A 66 9.75 25.52 -12.74
C ASP A 66 9.73 26.21 -14.13
N ASP A 67 9.19 27.43 -14.20
CA ASP A 67 8.98 28.22 -15.41
C ASP A 67 10.29 28.78 -16.03
N LYS A 68 11.41 28.08 -15.81
CA LYS A 68 12.80 28.44 -16.17
C LYS A 68 13.46 29.40 -15.16
N GLY A 69 13.09 29.35 -13.89
CA GLY A 69 13.86 29.90 -12.77
C GLY A 69 15.19 29.16 -12.54
N HIS A 70 15.97 29.58 -11.54
CA HIS A 70 17.28 28.99 -11.26
C HIS A 70 17.19 27.58 -10.63
N GLY A 71 15.98 27.00 -10.48
CA GLY A 71 15.79 25.77 -9.71
C GLY A 71 16.29 25.93 -8.27
N ASP A 72 16.18 27.14 -7.72
CA ASP A 72 16.65 27.51 -6.37
C ASP A 72 15.61 27.23 -5.28
N GLY A 73 14.49 26.60 -5.65
CA GLY A 73 13.36 26.33 -4.77
C GLY A 73 12.60 27.59 -4.39
N SER A 74 12.60 28.63 -5.24
CA SER A 74 11.79 29.84 -4.99
C SER A 74 10.30 29.54 -5.02
N GLU A 75 9.87 28.57 -5.82
CA GLU A 75 8.50 28.13 -6.00
C GLU A 75 8.11 27.16 -4.90
N LYS A 76 6.90 27.35 -4.36
CA LYS A 76 6.37 26.55 -3.24
C LYS A 76 5.00 26.01 -3.56
N ILE A 77 4.76 24.76 -3.19
CA ILE A 77 3.49 24.05 -3.38
C ILE A 77 2.98 23.47 -2.06
N ASP A 78 1.66 23.55 -1.88
CA ASP A 78 0.90 22.77 -0.89
C ASP A 78 0.18 21.63 -1.61
N ILE A 79 0.20 20.44 -1.02
CA ILE A 79 -0.46 19.25 -1.57
C ILE A 79 -1.40 18.72 -0.51
N ALA A 80 -2.69 18.74 -0.81
CA ALA A 80 -3.74 18.23 0.05
C ALA A 80 -4.40 17.00 -0.57
N LEU A 81 -4.94 16.14 0.29
CA LEU A 81 -5.77 15.00 -0.08
C LEU A 81 -7.13 15.21 0.59
N GLY A 82 -8.15 15.51 -0.23
CA GLY A 82 -9.38 16.12 0.27
C GLY A 82 -9.08 17.37 1.12
N GLU A 83 -9.57 17.38 2.36
CA GLU A 83 -9.36 18.48 3.32
C GLU A 83 -8.04 18.37 4.11
N ARG A 84 -7.27 17.29 3.95
CA ARG A 84 -6.06 17.05 4.74
C ARG A 84 -4.82 17.49 3.98
N LEU A 85 -4.07 18.43 4.56
CA LEU A 85 -2.76 18.81 4.03
C LEU A 85 -1.75 17.67 4.25
N LEU A 86 -1.20 17.14 3.15
CA LEU A 86 -0.15 16.11 3.19
C LEU A 86 1.24 16.75 3.21
N VAL A 87 1.43 17.74 2.34
CA VAL A 87 2.71 18.45 2.20
C VAL A 87 2.42 19.93 2.25
N HIS A 88 3.19 20.62 3.10
CA HIS A 88 3.10 22.06 3.25
C HIS A 88 4.39 22.73 2.79
N ASN A 89 4.27 23.74 1.92
CA ASN A 89 5.34 24.63 1.51
C ASN A 89 6.57 23.89 0.96
N ALA A 90 6.34 22.84 0.17
CA ALA A 90 7.40 22.07 -0.45
C ALA A 90 8.00 22.83 -1.63
N ASP A 91 9.30 22.61 -1.85
CA ASP A 91 10.01 23.14 -3.00
C ASP A 91 9.48 22.48 -4.27
N VAL A 92 9.11 23.28 -5.25
CA VAL A 92 8.79 22.75 -6.57
C VAL A 92 10.11 22.39 -7.26
N GLN A 93 10.34 21.10 -7.41
CA GLN A 93 11.42 20.54 -8.21
C GLN A 93 10.81 19.75 -9.37
N HIS A 94 11.65 19.33 -10.33
CA HIS A 94 11.25 18.55 -11.51
C HIS A 94 10.29 17.38 -11.17
N GLU A 95 10.51 16.76 -10.02
CA GLU A 95 9.69 15.67 -9.50
C GLU A 95 9.47 15.82 -7.99
N VAL A 96 8.26 15.50 -7.53
CA VAL A 96 7.92 15.42 -6.10
C VAL A 96 7.33 14.05 -5.81
N VAL A 97 7.96 13.31 -4.90
CA VAL A 97 7.53 11.97 -4.46
C VAL A 97 6.91 12.05 -3.07
N ILE A 98 5.71 11.48 -2.92
CA ILE A 98 4.96 11.47 -1.68
C ILE A 98 4.56 10.02 -1.36
N GLU A 99 4.96 9.53 -0.20
CA GLU A 99 4.46 8.28 0.34
C GLU A 99 3.16 8.54 1.12
N LEU A 100 2.10 7.82 0.75
CA LEU A 100 0.81 7.93 1.41
C LEU A 100 0.75 6.89 2.53
N SER A 101 1.08 7.33 3.75
CA SER A 101 1.10 6.46 4.93
C SER A 101 -0.30 6.15 5.49
N ASP A 102 -1.29 6.99 5.18
CA ASP A 102 -2.67 6.85 5.66
C ASP A 102 -3.60 6.52 4.49
N LEU A 103 -3.85 5.22 4.31
CA LEU A 103 -4.68 4.70 3.22
C LEU A 103 -6.17 4.83 3.49
N SER A 104 -6.59 5.30 4.67
CA SER A 104 -8.01 5.55 4.97
C SER A 104 -8.61 6.65 4.09
N MET A 105 -7.77 7.43 3.42
CA MET A 105 -8.13 8.53 2.54
C MET A 105 -8.45 8.08 1.10
N LEU A 106 -8.26 6.80 0.77
CA LEU A 106 -8.76 6.21 -0.46
C LEU A 106 -10.25 5.90 -0.26
N ASP A 107 -11.09 6.91 -0.47
CA ASP A 107 -12.53 6.83 -0.26
C ASP A 107 -13.20 6.03 -1.40
N ASP A 108 -13.78 4.87 -1.09
CA ASP A 108 -14.57 4.06 -2.03
C ASP A 108 -13.95 3.85 -3.43
N GLY A 109 -12.62 3.72 -3.50
CA GLY A 109 -11.94 3.54 -4.77
C GLY A 109 -11.64 4.86 -5.51
N HIS A 110 -11.59 5.97 -4.80
CA HIS A 110 -11.22 7.29 -5.32
C HIS A 110 -10.10 7.92 -4.49
N LEU A 111 -9.19 8.61 -5.15
CA LEU A 111 -8.16 9.43 -4.52
C LEU A 111 -8.12 10.79 -5.20
N GLY A 112 -8.58 11.83 -4.52
CA GLY A 112 -8.55 13.21 -5.00
C GLY A 112 -7.48 14.03 -4.28
N ILE A 113 -6.47 14.48 -5.01
CA ILE A 113 -5.44 15.41 -4.52
C ILE A 113 -5.72 16.82 -5.04
N THR A 114 -5.36 17.83 -4.25
CA THR A 114 -5.39 19.23 -4.65
C THR A 114 -3.99 19.81 -4.56
N LEU A 115 -3.50 20.31 -5.70
CA LEU A 115 -2.26 21.06 -5.81
C LEU A 115 -2.56 22.54 -5.62
N THR A 116 -1.84 23.23 -4.74
CA THR A 116 -2.04 24.67 -4.49
C THR A 116 -0.71 25.43 -4.56
N ALA A 117 -0.64 26.44 -5.41
CA ALA A 117 0.53 27.30 -5.53
C ALA A 117 0.63 28.24 -4.32
N ARG A 118 1.77 28.20 -3.61
CA ARG A 118 2.03 29.02 -2.43
C ARG A 118 2.96 30.18 -2.71
N LYS A 119 3.91 29.97 -3.61
CA LYS A 119 4.87 31.00 -4.03
C LYS A 119 5.35 30.70 -5.44
N GLY A 120 5.56 31.75 -6.23
CA GLY A 120 6.04 31.65 -7.60
C GLY A 120 5.02 30.98 -8.52
N ASP A 121 5.48 30.70 -9.74
CA ASP A 121 4.71 30.09 -10.81
C ASP A 121 5.43 28.85 -11.32
N PHE A 122 4.70 27.78 -11.61
CA PHE A 122 5.24 26.51 -12.09
C PHE A 122 4.22 25.77 -12.94
N PHE A 123 4.66 24.74 -13.64
CA PHE A 123 3.83 23.93 -14.54
C PHE A 123 3.64 22.52 -13.99
N PHE A 124 2.41 22.04 -13.96
CA PHE A 124 2.07 20.65 -13.69
C PHE A 124 1.94 19.87 -14.98
N GLY A 125 2.73 18.81 -15.13
CA GLY A 125 2.77 17.95 -16.32
C GLY A 125 1.95 16.69 -16.25
N GLY A 126 1.59 16.28 -15.04
CA GLY A 126 0.98 14.99 -14.78
C GLY A 126 1.53 14.36 -13.52
N SER A 127 0.97 13.21 -13.18
CA SER A 127 1.29 12.49 -11.97
C SER A 127 1.02 11.01 -12.09
N THR A 128 1.79 10.23 -11.33
CA THR A 128 1.74 8.77 -11.32
C THR A 128 1.46 8.30 -9.91
N LEU A 129 0.36 7.58 -9.72
CA LEU A 129 -0.01 6.92 -8.46
C LEU A 129 0.33 5.44 -8.57
N THR A 130 1.21 4.95 -7.70
CA THR A 130 1.57 3.54 -7.60
C THR A 130 1.03 2.97 -6.30
N LEU A 131 0.23 1.91 -6.41
CA LEU A 131 -0.41 1.22 -5.30
C LEU A 131 0.24 -0.14 -5.11
N SER A 132 0.57 -0.50 -3.88
CA SER A 132 0.92 -1.86 -3.50
C SER A 132 -0.35 -2.58 -3.08
N VAL A 133 -0.62 -3.72 -3.69
CA VAL A 133 -1.89 -4.43 -3.57
C VAL A 133 -1.63 -5.90 -3.23
N GLU A 134 -2.39 -6.41 -2.26
CA GLU A 134 -2.45 -7.82 -1.93
C GLU A 134 -3.85 -8.38 -2.21
N PRO A 135 -3.98 -9.64 -2.68
CA PRO A 135 -5.27 -10.27 -2.81
C PRO A 135 -5.89 -10.45 -1.43
N GLY A 136 -7.04 -9.82 -1.18
CA GLY A 136 -7.81 -10.11 0.02
C GLY A 136 -8.41 -11.50 -0.07
N ALA A 137 -8.53 -12.15 1.09
CA ALA A 137 -9.23 -13.43 1.17
C ALA A 137 -10.68 -13.22 0.69
N PRO A 138 -11.22 -14.07 -0.19
CA PRO A 138 -12.64 -14.02 -0.50
C PRO A 138 -13.39 -14.15 0.82
N LEU A 139 -14.35 -13.25 1.07
CA LEU A 139 -15.35 -13.42 2.11
C LEU A 139 -16.14 -14.67 1.75
N SER A 140 -15.58 -15.82 2.09
CA SER A 140 -16.28 -17.08 2.21
C SER A 140 -17.39 -16.74 3.19
N SER A 141 -18.61 -16.68 2.69
CA SER A 141 -19.81 -16.45 3.48
C SER A 141 -19.65 -17.21 4.79
N PHE A 142 -19.45 -16.50 5.90
CA PHE A 142 -19.56 -17.07 7.23
C PHE A 142 -21.03 -17.41 7.40
N VAL A 143 -21.42 -18.57 6.88
CA VAL A 143 -22.60 -19.27 7.35
C VAL A 143 -22.24 -19.71 8.75
N MET A 144 -22.74 -18.95 9.74
CA MET A 144 -22.74 -19.34 11.14
C MET A 144 -23.72 -20.51 11.32
N THR A 145 -23.42 -21.66 10.74
CA THR A 145 -23.92 -22.94 11.25
C THR A 145 -22.98 -23.30 12.39
N GLY A 146 -23.44 -23.14 13.63
CA GLY A 146 -22.71 -23.47 14.83
C GLY A 146 -22.27 -24.93 14.87
N ALA A 147 -21.09 -25.20 14.32
CA ALA A 147 -20.32 -26.40 14.61
C ALA A 147 -18.89 -25.92 14.88
N LEU A 148 -18.48 -26.07 16.14
CA LEU A 148 -17.12 -25.85 16.61
C LEU A 148 -16.17 -26.63 15.70
N ALA A 149 -15.50 -25.94 14.78
CA ALA A 149 -14.44 -26.53 13.99
C ALA A 149 -13.29 -26.86 14.96
N SER A 150 -13.09 -28.16 15.17
CA SER A 150 -11.98 -28.70 15.95
C SER A 150 -10.68 -28.09 15.45
N VAL A 151 -9.90 -27.50 16.37
CA VAL A 151 -8.49 -27.19 16.12
C VAL A 151 -7.83 -28.46 15.61
N ALA A 152 -7.40 -28.46 14.35
CA ALA A 152 -6.57 -29.54 13.82
C ALA A 152 -5.24 -29.48 14.57
N THR A 153 -5.13 -30.30 15.61
CA THR A 153 -3.88 -30.53 16.33
C THR A 153 -2.84 -31.01 15.33
N VAL A 154 -1.88 -30.15 15.01
CA VAL A 154 -0.66 -30.52 14.28
C VAL A 154 -0.01 -31.66 15.06
N PRO A 155 0.19 -32.85 14.49
CA PRO A 155 0.93 -33.89 15.17
C PRO A 155 2.35 -33.38 15.39
N ALA A 156 2.77 -33.26 16.65
CA ALA A 156 4.16 -33.00 16.96
C ALA A 156 5.02 -34.06 16.25
N PRO A 157 6.17 -33.67 15.67
CA PRO A 157 7.04 -34.62 14.98
C PRO A 157 7.41 -35.79 15.91
N ALA A 158 7.79 -36.91 15.32
CA ALA A 158 7.87 -38.20 15.96
C ALA A 158 9.05 -38.48 16.94
N PRO A 159 10.02 -37.58 17.28
CA PRO A 159 11.15 -38.04 18.09
C PRO A 159 10.79 -38.40 19.53
N LEU A 160 9.75 -37.80 20.12
CA LEU A 160 9.33 -38.14 21.50
C LEU A 160 8.66 -39.53 21.60
N VAL A 161 7.91 -39.93 20.57
CA VAL A 161 7.27 -41.26 20.52
C VAL A 161 8.33 -42.36 20.29
N LEU A 162 9.33 -42.08 19.44
CA LEU A 162 10.46 -42.99 19.21
C LEU A 162 11.35 -43.13 20.45
N LEU A 163 11.60 -42.05 21.19
CA LEU A 163 12.38 -42.10 22.44
C LEU A 163 11.64 -42.93 23.52
N GLY A 164 10.32 -42.77 23.64
CA GLY A 164 9.49 -43.52 24.58
C GLY A 164 9.45 -45.03 24.28
N LEU A 165 9.29 -45.40 23.01
CA LEU A 165 9.32 -46.81 22.58
C LEU A 165 10.71 -47.44 22.76
N GLY A 166 11.79 -46.69 22.51
CA GLY A 166 13.17 -47.16 22.71
C GLY A 166 13.49 -47.50 24.17
N LEU A 167 13.03 -46.68 25.12
CA LEU A 167 13.24 -46.93 26.56
C LEU A 167 12.43 -48.12 27.09
N ALA A 168 11.21 -48.34 26.57
CA ALA A 168 10.37 -49.46 26.97
C ALA A 168 10.97 -50.82 26.55
N VAL A 169 11.56 -50.91 25.36
CA VAL A 169 12.23 -52.13 24.87
C VAL A 169 13.49 -52.44 25.70
N LEU A 170 14.28 -51.42 26.05
CA LEU A 170 15.47 -51.57 26.91
C LEU A 170 15.11 -52.02 28.34
N ALA A 171 14.02 -51.50 28.91
CA ALA A 171 13.53 -51.91 30.23
C ALA A 171 12.99 -53.35 30.24
N TRP A 172 12.35 -53.80 29.16
CA TRP A 172 11.82 -55.16 29.06
C TRP A 172 12.94 -56.20 28.91
N ARG A 173 13.97 -55.91 28.10
CA ARG A 173 15.15 -56.79 27.98
C ARG A 173 15.89 -56.96 29.30
N ARG A 174 16.02 -55.90 30.12
CA ARG A 174 16.64 -56.00 31.45
C ARG A 174 15.83 -56.79 32.48
N ARG A 175 14.51 -56.95 32.29
CA ARG A 175 13.67 -57.80 33.17
C ARG A 175 13.71 -59.27 32.78
N ALA A 176 13.89 -59.60 31.50
CA ALA A 176 14.00 -60.98 31.04
C ALA A 176 15.27 -61.69 31.57
N ASP A 177 16.36 -60.93 31.76
CA ASP A 177 17.62 -61.43 32.35
C ASP A 177 17.59 -61.63 33.88
N ARG A 178 16.49 -61.30 34.55
CA ARG A 178 16.30 -61.51 36.00
C ARG A 178 15.16 -62.48 36.30
N SER A 179 15.10 -63.58 35.55
CA SER A 179 14.32 -64.74 35.95
C SER A 179 15.10 -65.51 37.02
N PRO A 180 14.65 -65.56 38.29
CA PRO A 180 15.30 -66.39 39.30
C PRO A 180 15.07 -67.87 38.98
N LEU A 181 16.17 -68.62 38.99
CA LEU A 181 16.18 -70.07 39.04
C LEU A 181 15.30 -70.58 40.20
N ARG A 182 14.18 -71.18 39.81
CA ARG A 182 13.51 -72.37 40.37
C ARG A 182 14.14 -72.98 41.65
N ARG A 183 13.36 -73.09 42.74
CA ARG A 183 13.34 -74.23 43.69
C ARG A 183 11.88 -74.36 44.18
N ARG A 184 11.15 -75.43 43.84
CA ARG A 184 11.04 -76.70 44.60
C ARG A 184 11.01 -76.50 46.11
#